data_AF-A0A560M2X3-F1
#
_entry.id   AF-A0A560M2X3-F1
#
_cell.length_a   1.000
_cell.length_b   1.000
_cell.length_c   1.000
_cell.angle_alpha   90.00
_cell.angle_beta   90.00
_cell.angle_gamma   90.00
#
_symmetry.space_group_name_H-M   'P 1'
#
loop_
_entity.id
_entity.type
_entity.pdbx_description
1 polymer ?
#
loop_
_entity_poly.entity_id
_entity_poly.type
_entity_poly.pdbx_seq_one_letter_code
_entity_poly.pdbx_strand_id
1 'polypeptide(L)'
;MLNQMMETIRAAGSIGIPRLYVTEGPGAVDSAAKQGGLSLRFGLGRAKVLSFHTGQTPVLKYNRQLKRAILQDRLPIADIVNSRIISLEDAAQGYESFDRSAATKFVLDPYGELTKAV
;
A
#
# COMPACT_ATOMS: atom_id res chain seq x y z
N MET A 1 5.10 5.68 12.26
CA MET A 1 3.77 5.16 11.86
C MET A 1 3.23 4.06 12.78
N LEU A 2 3.85 2.86 12.90
CA LEU A 2 3.31 1.80 13.79
C LEU A 2 3.18 2.23 15.27
N ASN A 3 4.17 2.95 15.81
CA ASN A 3 4.09 3.49 17.18
C ASN A 3 2.94 4.50 17.35
N GLN A 4 2.72 5.38 16.37
CA GLN A 4 1.60 6.33 16.37
C GLN A 4 0.25 5.62 16.29
N MET A 5 0.14 4.54 15.51
CA MET A 5 -1.07 3.72 15.45
C MET A 5 -1.36 3.07 16.83
N MET A 6 -0.34 2.55 17.52
CA MET A 6 -0.51 2.01 18.88
C MET A 6 -0.95 3.08 19.90
N GLU A 7 -0.56 4.33 19.72
CA GLU A 7 -1.00 5.46 20.56
C GLU A 7 -2.45 5.85 20.26
N THR A 8 -2.83 5.92 18.98
CA THR A 8 -4.11 6.51 18.54
C THR A 8 -5.29 5.53 18.59
N ILE A 9 -5.07 4.25 18.29
CA ILE A 9 -6.16 3.26 18.18
C ILE A 9 -6.74 2.94 19.55
N ARG A 10 -8.06 2.96 19.72
CA ARG A 10 -8.71 2.65 21.02
C ARG A 10 -8.30 1.28 21.60
N ALA A 11 -8.51 1.09 22.90
CA ALA A 11 -8.32 -0.21 23.54
C ALA A 11 -9.18 -1.30 22.87
N ALA A 12 -8.64 -2.52 22.81
CA ALA A 12 -9.15 -3.67 22.08
C ALA A 12 -9.36 -3.42 20.56
N GLY A 13 -8.66 -2.44 19.98
CA GLY A 13 -8.69 -2.17 18.54
C GLY A 13 -7.74 -3.05 17.73
N SER A 14 -7.85 -2.96 16.40
CA SER A 14 -7.04 -3.73 15.46
C SER A 14 -6.21 -2.82 14.56
N ILE A 15 -4.98 -3.24 14.26
CA ILE A 15 -4.07 -2.58 13.33
C ILE A 15 -3.87 -3.48 12.10
N GLY A 16 -4.33 -3.02 10.94
CA GLY A 16 -4.05 -3.66 9.64
C GLY A 16 -2.80 -3.06 9.01
N ILE A 17 -1.82 -3.90 8.66
CA ILE A 17 -0.50 -3.49 8.18
C ILE A 17 -0.28 -4.07 6.77
N PRO A 18 -0.80 -3.41 5.71
CA PRO A 18 -0.56 -3.83 4.33
C PRO A 18 0.82 -3.39 3.82
N ARG A 19 1.48 -2.45 4.52
CA ARG A 19 2.79 -1.92 4.14
C ARG A 19 3.85 -3.01 4.24
N LEU A 20 4.77 -3.03 3.27
CA LEU A 20 5.91 -3.92 3.27
C LEU A 20 6.91 -3.55 4.39
N TYR A 21 7.27 -4.55 5.18
CA TYR A 21 8.42 -4.54 6.08
C TYR A 21 9.31 -5.70 5.65
N VAL A 22 10.57 -5.40 5.34
CA VAL A 22 11.52 -6.37 4.75
C VAL A 22 12.35 -7.02 5.85
N THR A 23 12.76 -8.28 5.63
CA THR A 23 13.65 -9.03 6.53
C THR A 23 15.08 -8.52 6.46
N GLU A 24 15.47 -7.94 5.32
CA GLU A 24 16.78 -7.33 5.11
C GLU A 24 16.61 -5.99 4.40
N GLY A 25 17.22 -4.95 4.99
CA GLY A 25 17.21 -3.60 4.45
C GLY A 25 18.65 -3.10 4.31
N PRO A 26 19.39 -3.43 3.24
CA PRO A 26 20.80 -3.08 3.13
C PRO A 26 21.06 -1.56 3.22
N GLY A 27 20.08 -0.74 2.80
CA GLY A 27 20.09 0.72 2.94
C GLY A 27 19.47 1.26 4.24
N ALA A 28 19.20 0.44 5.24
CA ALA A 28 18.54 0.88 6.47
C ALA A 28 19.47 1.68 7.39
N VAL A 29 18.86 2.56 8.19
CA VAL A 29 19.53 3.59 8.99
C VAL A 29 20.37 3.06 10.15
N ASP A 30 20.05 1.87 10.67
CA ASP A 30 20.76 1.25 11.80
C ASP A 30 20.95 -0.26 11.59
N SER A 31 21.82 -0.87 12.40
CA SER A 31 22.16 -2.29 12.28
C SER A 31 20.99 -3.24 12.53
N ALA A 32 20.07 -2.87 13.42
CA ALA A 32 18.88 -3.67 13.71
C ALA A 32 17.91 -3.63 12.52
N ALA A 33 17.66 -2.45 11.96
CA ALA A 33 16.80 -2.24 10.80
C ALA A 33 17.36 -2.91 9.54
N LYS A 34 18.69 -3.03 9.41
CA LYS A 34 19.31 -3.83 8.33
C LYS A 34 18.90 -5.30 8.37
N GLN A 35 18.59 -5.83 9.55
CA GLN A 35 18.07 -7.19 9.77
C GLN A 35 16.53 -7.19 9.96
N GLY A 36 15.83 -6.16 9.47
CA GLY A 36 14.37 -6.06 9.57
C GLY A 36 13.84 -5.72 10.97
N GLY A 37 14.72 -5.38 11.92
CA GLY A 37 14.37 -4.96 13.26
C GLY A 37 13.63 -3.63 13.27
N LEU A 38 12.57 -3.54 14.07
CA LEU A 38 11.77 -2.33 14.24
C LEU A 38 11.71 -1.94 15.72
N SER A 39 12.03 -0.68 16.04
CA SER A 39 11.84 -0.15 17.40
C SER A 39 10.37 0.14 17.64
N LEU A 40 9.69 -0.79 18.32
CA LEU A 40 8.25 -0.75 18.56
C LEU A 40 7.94 -0.58 20.06
N ARG A 41 6.95 0.27 20.36
CA ARG A 41 6.36 0.40 21.71
C ARG A 41 5.38 -0.75 22.00
N PHE A 42 5.83 -2.00 21.84
CA PHE A 42 4.96 -3.18 21.93
C PHE A 42 4.23 -3.30 23.28
N GLY A 43 4.86 -2.85 24.37
CA GLY A 43 4.22 -2.78 25.69
C GLY A 43 2.95 -1.92 25.72
N LEU A 44 2.92 -0.80 24.98
CA LEU A 44 1.73 0.04 24.84
C LEU A 44 0.63 -0.70 24.07
N GLY A 45 1.00 -1.40 22.99
CA GLY A 45 0.07 -2.22 22.22
C GLY A 45 -0.55 -3.33 23.07
N ARG A 46 0.26 -4.02 23.88
CA ARG A 46 -0.20 -5.04 24.83
C ARG A 46 -1.13 -4.45 25.89
N ALA A 47 -0.78 -3.31 26.49
CA ALA A 47 -1.60 -2.65 27.52
C ALA A 47 -2.99 -2.27 27.00
N LYS A 48 -3.09 -1.95 25.70
CA LYS A 48 -4.34 -1.63 25.02
C LYS A 48 -5.02 -2.85 24.37
N VAL A 49 -4.47 -4.06 24.56
CA VAL A 49 -5.01 -5.30 23.98
C VAL A 49 -5.20 -5.19 22.46
N LEU A 50 -4.21 -4.63 21.76
CA LEU A 50 -4.31 -4.43 20.32
C LEU A 50 -4.04 -5.72 19.56
N SER A 51 -4.80 -5.96 18.49
CA SER A 51 -4.52 -7.01 17.51
C SER A 51 -3.76 -6.45 16.30
N PHE A 52 -2.80 -7.20 15.79
CA PHE A 52 -1.97 -6.82 14.65
C PHE A 52 -2.19 -7.81 13.51
N HIS A 53 -2.48 -7.32 12.31
CA HIS A 53 -2.65 -8.14 11.10
C HIS A 53 -1.63 -7.73 10.05
N THR A 54 -0.78 -8.66 9.63
CA THR A 54 0.34 -8.43 8.72
C THR A 54 0.31 -9.42 7.55
N GLY A 55 1.23 -9.23 6.61
CA GLY A 55 1.50 -10.18 5.53
C GLY A 55 1.03 -9.69 4.18
N GLN A 56 1.35 -10.48 3.15
CA GLN A 56 0.92 -10.21 1.79
C GLN A 56 -0.60 -10.33 1.67
N THR A 57 -1.21 -9.44 0.89
CA THR A 57 -2.66 -9.44 0.70
C THR A 57 -3.09 -10.70 -0.08
N PRO A 58 -4.00 -11.54 0.45
CA PRO A 58 -4.52 -12.70 -0.30
C PRO A 58 -5.54 -12.22 -1.34
N VAL A 59 -5.05 -11.72 -2.49
CA VAL A 59 -5.86 -11.04 -3.52
C VAL A 59 -7.08 -11.87 -3.97
N LEU A 60 -6.91 -13.19 -4.15
CA LEU A 60 -8.00 -14.09 -4.58
C LEU A 60 -9.17 -14.17 -3.61
N LYS A 61 -8.95 -13.87 -2.32
CA LYS A 61 -10.03 -13.82 -1.33
C LYS A 61 -11.01 -12.67 -1.58
N TYR A 62 -10.56 -11.59 -2.20
CA TYR A 62 -11.31 -10.34 -2.29
C TYR A 62 -11.63 -9.87 -3.73
N ASN A 63 -10.82 -10.27 -4.71
CA ASN A 63 -10.90 -9.71 -6.08
C ASN A 63 -12.29 -9.85 -6.74
N ARG A 64 -13.00 -10.96 -6.53
CA ARG A 64 -14.32 -11.20 -7.12
C ARG A 64 -15.38 -10.22 -6.60
N GLN A 65 -15.37 -9.98 -5.29
CA GLN A 65 -16.33 -9.08 -4.65
C GLN A 65 -16.02 -7.62 -5.00
N LEU A 66 -14.74 -7.25 -5.02
CA LEU A 66 -14.28 -5.93 -5.43
C LEU A 66 -14.60 -5.65 -6.90
N LYS A 67 -14.33 -6.61 -7.81
CA LYS A 67 -14.72 -6.50 -9.23
C LYS A 67 -16.22 -6.24 -9.36
N ARG A 68 -17.05 -6.99 -8.63
CA ARG A 68 -18.50 -6.79 -8.67
C ARG A 68 -18.92 -5.43 -8.12
N ALA A 69 -18.24 -4.90 -7.11
CA ALA A 69 -18.52 -3.55 -6.62
C ALA A 69 -18.18 -2.46 -7.66
N ILE A 70 -17.07 -2.64 -8.40
CA ILE A 70 -16.67 -1.73 -9.49
C ILE A 70 -17.70 -1.76 -10.63
N LEU A 71 -18.10 -2.96 -11.09
CA LEU A 71 -19.10 -3.11 -12.16
C LEU A 71 -20.52 -2.67 -11.75
N GLN A 72 -20.76 -2.41 -10.47
CA GLN A 72 -22.01 -1.90 -9.93
C GLN A 72 -21.90 -0.41 -9.54
N ASP A 73 -20.85 0.27 -10.02
CA ASP A 73 -20.58 1.69 -9.79
C ASP A 73 -20.51 2.08 -8.30
N ARG A 74 -20.16 1.14 -7.42
CA ARG A 74 -20.03 1.39 -5.96
C ARG A 74 -18.62 1.79 -5.54
N LEU A 75 -17.66 1.72 -6.45
CA LEU A 75 -16.25 1.99 -6.16
C LEU A 75 -15.55 2.59 -7.40
N PRO A 76 -15.56 3.92 -7.57
CA PRO A 76 -14.84 4.61 -8.65
C PRO A 76 -13.32 4.63 -8.36
N ILE A 77 -12.70 3.44 -8.36
CA ILE A 77 -11.35 3.25 -7.83
C ILE A 77 -10.29 4.03 -8.61
N ALA A 78 -10.45 4.18 -9.92
CA ALA A 78 -9.56 4.93 -10.80
C ALA A 78 -9.41 6.39 -10.34
N ASP A 79 -10.53 7.05 -10.03
CA ASP A 79 -10.55 8.43 -9.56
C ASP A 79 -9.98 8.55 -8.14
N ILE A 80 -10.36 7.63 -7.24
CA ILE A 80 -9.91 7.61 -5.84
C ILE A 80 -8.38 7.55 -5.74
N VAL A 81 -7.73 6.79 -6.63
CA VAL A 81 -6.27 6.65 -6.66
C VAL A 81 -5.58 7.58 -7.67
N ASN A 82 -6.34 8.49 -8.29
CA ASN A 82 -5.86 9.40 -9.33
C ASN A 82 -5.06 8.65 -10.42
N SER A 83 -5.71 7.70 -11.09
CA SER A 83 -5.05 6.85 -12.08
C SER A 83 -4.72 7.63 -13.36
N ARG A 84 -3.50 7.47 -13.87
CA ARG A 84 -3.05 8.05 -15.14
C ARG A 84 -2.49 6.96 -16.04
N ILE A 85 -3.06 6.84 -17.23
CA ILE A 85 -2.56 5.96 -18.28
C ILE A 85 -1.32 6.61 -18.92
N ILE A 86 -0.26 5.83 -19.08
CA ILE A 86 0.98 6.24 -19.77
C ILE A 86 1.42 5.11 -20.71
N SER A 87 2.20 5.45 -21.73
CA SER A 87 2.78 4.46 -22.63
C SER A 87 3.94 3.71 -21.96
N LEU A 88 4.47 2.69 -22.63
CA LEU A 88 5.64 1.96 -22.13
C LEU A 88 6.91 2.81 -22.18
N GLU A 89 7.03 3.69 -23.17
CA GLU A 89 8.17 4.61 -23.34
C GLU A 89 8.26 5.62 -22.19
N ASP A 90 7.11 6.06 -21.68
CA ASP A 90 7.00 7.01 -20.57
C ASP A 90 7.22 6.36 -19.19
N ALA A 91 7.41 5.04 -19.12
CA ALA A 91 7.50 4.32 -17.85
C ALA A 91 8.61 4.88 -16.94
N ALA A 92 9.80 5.17 -17.48
CA ALA A 92 10.92 5.69 -16.70
C ALA A 92 10.59 7.04 -16.04
N GLN A 93 9.96 7.95 -16.78
CA GLN A 93 9.48 9.23 -16.26
C GLN A 93 8.37 9.04 -15.22
N GLY A 94 7.49 8.05 -15.42
CA GLY A 94 6.47 7.65 -14.46
C GLY A 94 7.07 7.22 -13.12
N TYR A 95 8.11 6.38 -13.14
CA TYR A 95 8.85 5.98 -11.94
C TYR A 95 9.51 7.18 -11.23
N GLU A 96 10.21 8.05 -11.98
CA GLU A 96 10.84 9.25 -11.41
C GLU A 96 9.81 10.18 -10.76
N SER A 97 8.68 10.41 -11.43
CA SER A 97 7.60 11.25 -10.90
C SER A 97 6.99 10.65 -9.64
N PHE A 98 6.78 9.33 -9.61
CA PHE A 98 6.25 8.63 -8.44
C PHE A 98 7.20 8.65 -7.25
N ASP A 99 8.51 8.49 -7.48
CA ASP A 99 9.55 8.59 -6.45
C ASP A 99 9.61 10.00 -5.83
N ARG A 100 9.39 11.04 -6.64
CA ARG A 100 9.20 12.43 -6.18
C ARG A 100 7.84 12.69 -5.52
N SER A 101 7.14 11.63 -5.10
CA SER A 101 5.87 11.68 -4.37
C SER A 101 4.68 12.26 -5.16
N ALA A 102 4.64 12.08 -6.49
CA ALA A 102 3.44 12.35 -7.25
C ALA A 102 2.26 11.53 -6.70
N ALA A 103 1.15 12.20 -6.39
CA ALA A 103 -0.08 11.58 -5.90
C ALA A 103 -0.90 10.95 -7.05
N THR A 104 -0.25 10.11 -7.87
CA THR A 104 -0.81 9.55 -9.11
C THR A 104 -0.53 8.06 -9.18
N LYS A 105 -1.53 7.27 -9.56
CA LYS A 105 -1.36 5.85 -9.88
C LYS A 105 -1.10 5.67 -11.38
N PHE A 106 0.14 5.48 -11.77
CA PHE A 106 0.47 5.20 -13.18
C PHE A 106 0.02 3.78 -13.59
N VAL A 107 -0.61 3.69 -14.76
CA VAL A 107 -1.03 2.44 -15.41
C VAL A 107 -0.40 2.41 -16.80
N LEU A 108 0.40 1.37 -17.07
CA LEU A 108 1.05 1.23 -18.38
C LEU A 108 0.06 0.65 -19.40
N ASP A 109 -0.08 1.30 -20.55
CA ASP A 109 -0.82 0.80 -21.71
C ASP A 109 0.19 0.48 -22.84
N PRO A 110 0.77 -0.73 -22.86
CA PRO A 110 1.90 -1.06 -23.73
C PRO A 110 1.54 -1.15 -25.22
N TYR A 111 0.25 -1.28 -25.56
CA TYR A 111 -0.22 -1.41 -26.94
C TYR A 111 -1.21 -0.31 -27.36
N GLY A 112 -1.48 0.66 -26.48
CA GLY A 112 -2.40 1.76 -26.73
C GLY A 112 -3.86 1.32 -26.83
N GLU A 113 -4.26 0.21 -26.19
CA GLU A 113 -5.64 -0.29 -26.28
C GLU A 113 -6.59 0.49 -25.38
N LEU A 114 -6.13 0.88 -24.19
CA LEU A 114 -6.93 1.61 -23.22
C LEU A 114 -7.14 3.06 -23.67
N THR A 115 -6.09 3.67 -24.22
CA THR A 115 -6.14 5.06 -24.70
C THR A 115 -7.07 5.25 -25.91
N LYS A 116 -7.30 4.19 -26.70
CA LYS A 116 -8.26 4.21 -27.82
C LYS A 116 -9.72 4.06 -27.38
N ALA A 117 -9.95 3.49 -26.20
CA ALA A 117 -11.27 3.14 -25.70
C ALA A 117 -11.91 4.23 -24.82
N VAL A 118 -11.15 5.26 -24.47
CA VAL A 118 -11.56 6.45 -23.71
C VAL A 118 -11.64 7.64 -24.67
#